data_AF-A0A7C8EKY1-F1
#
_entry.id   AF-A0A7C8EKY1-F1
#
_cell.length_a   1.000
_cell.length_b   1.000
_cell.length_c   1.000
_cell.angle_alpha   90.00
_cell.angle_beta   90.00
_cell.angle_gamma   90.00
#
_symmetry.space_group_name_H-M   'P 1'
#
loop_
_entity.id
_entity.type
_entity.pdbx_description
1 polymer ?
#
loop_
_entity_poly.entity_id
_entity_poly.type
_entity_poly.pdbx_seq_one_letter_code
_entity_poly.pdbx_strand_id
1 'polypeptide(L)'
;MMEMAKRFFLPFILIVFLFAIFLDQNSKPIPLKIILGAPVHLPLSVIIAGSMTLGAIIALSGVLLIKTITNNKNKKGEIEQDKIGRIEELKD
;
A
#
# COMPACT_ATOMS: atom_id res chain seq x y z
N MET A 1 37.91 -0.54 -4.68
CA MET A 1 37.08 -0.56 -5.90
C MET A 1 36.34 -1.89 -6.12
N MET A 2 37.01 -3.05 -5.99
CA MET A 2 36.38 -4.36 -6.28
C MET A 2 35.22 -4.75 -5.35
N GLU A 3 35.24 -4.34 -4.07
CA GLU A 3 34.11 -4.58 -3.14
C GLU A 3 32.86 -3.74 -3.46
N MET A 4 33.03 -2.46 -3.80
CA MET A 4 31.90 -1.62 -4.21
C MET A 4 31.24 -2.16 -5.48
N ALA A 5 32.02 -2.59 -6.47
CA ALA A 5 31.49 -3.19 -7.69
C ALA A 5 30.63 -4.43 -7.38
N LYS A 6 31.09 -5.34 -6.52
CA LYS A 6 30.31 -6.54 -6.13
C LYS A 6 29.01 -6.20 -5.39
N ARG A 7 29.02 -5.14 -4.57
CA ARG A 7 27.84 -4.69 -3.83
C ARG A 7 26.74 -4.13 -4.73
N PHE A 8 27.11 -3.51 -5.84
CA PHE A 8 26.18 -3.00 -6.85
C PHE A 8 25.87 -3.99 -7.98
N PHE A 9 26.74 -4.97 -8.20
CA PHE A 9 26.62 -5.95 -9.27
C PHE A 9 25.39 -6.84 -9.11
N LEU A 10 25.16 -7.37 -7.90
CA LEU A 10 24.01 -8.22 -7.62
C LEU A 10 22.66 -7.49 -7.80
N PRO A 11 22.42 -6.31 -7.21
CA PRO A 11 21.16 -5.58 -7.44
C PRO A 11 21.03 -5.12 -8.89
N PHE A 12 22.12 -4.75 -9.56
CA PHE A 12 22.08 -4.39 -10.99
C PHE A 12 21.63 -5.56 -11.87
N ILE A 13 22.21 -6.75 -11.69
CA ILE A 13 21.78 -7.96 -12.42
C ILE A 13 20.32 -8.29 -12.12
N LEU A 14 19.90 -8.15 -10.86
CA LEU A 14 18.51 -8.39 -10.47
C LEU A 14 17.54 -7.43 -11.17
N ILE A 15 17.89 -6.14 -11.25
CA ILE A 15 17.09 -5.13 -11.96
C ILE A 15 17.01 -5.46 -13.45
N VAL A 16 18.14 -5.76 -14.09
CA VAL A 16 18.19 -6.12 -15.52
C VAL A 16 17.39 -7.40 -15.80
N PHE A 17 17.50 -8.40 -14.94
CA PHE A 17 16.76 -9.66 -15.02
C PHE A 17 15.26 -9.45 -14.87
N LEU A 18 14.83 -8.68 -13.87
CA LEU A 18 13.43 -8.31 -13.68
C LEU A 18 12.89 -7.52 -14.88
N PHE A 19 13.69 -6.62 -15.44
CA PHE A 19 13.32 -5.86 -16.63
C PHE A 19 13.16 -6.75 -17.87
N ALA A 20 14.05 -7.72 -18.07
CA ALA A 20 13.94 -8.69 -19.15
C ALA A 20 12.68 -9.56 -19.02
N ILE A 21 12.36 -10.04 -17.81
CA ILE A 21 11.10 -10.72 -17.52
C ILE A 21 9.91 -9.80 -17.84
N PHE A 22 9.98 -8.53 -17.44
CA PHE A 22 8.90 -7.58 -17.68
C PHE A 22 8.64 -7.38 -19.18
N LEU A 23 9.69 -7.28 -20.00
CA LEU A 23 9.58 -7.17 -21.44
C LEU A 23 9.00 -8.44 -22.10
N ASP A 24 9.45 -9.63 -21.68
CA ASP A 24 8.93 -10.90 -22.18
C ASP A 24 7.44 -11.08 -21.85
N GLN A 25 7.05 -10.77 -20.62
CA GLN A 25 5.67 -10.88 -20.16
C GLN A 25 4.75 -9.78 -20.74
N ASN A 26 5.29 -8.64 -21.16
CA ASN A 26 4.53 -7.60 -21.86
C ASN A 26 4.26 -7.96 -23.33
N SER A 27 5.10 -8.83 -23.92
CA SER A 27 4.93 -9.34 -25.30
C SER A 27 3.88 -10.46 -25.39
N LYS A 28 3.69 -11.18 -24.26
CA LYS A 28 2.74 -12.25 -23.94
C LYS A 28 1.39 -11.80 -23.34
N PRO A 29 0.37 -11.24 -24.04
CA PRO A 29 -0.85 -10.82 -23.34
C PRO A 29 -1.55 -12.03 -22.69
N ILE A 30 -1.84 -11.92 -21.40
CA ILE A 30 -2.42 -13.00 -20.60
C ILE A 30 -3.94 -12.93 -20.70
N PRO A 31 -4.63 -14.02 -21.05
CA PRO A 31 -6.08 -14.03 -21.10
C PRO A 31 -6.64 -14.02 -19.67
N LEU A 32 -7.21 -12.88 -19.25
CA LEU A 32 -7.94 -12.76 -18.01
C LEU A 32 -9.45 -12.90 -18.27
N LYS A 33 -10.09 -13.81 -17.54
CA LYS A 33 -11.55 -13.98 -17.54
C LYS A 33 -12.19 -13.00 -16.56
N ILE A 34 -12.13 -11.71 -16.89
CA ILE A 34 -12.73 -10.64 -16.05
C ILE A 34 -14.24 -10.55 -16.31
N ILE A 35 -14.68 -10.86 -17.54
CA ILE A 35 -16.08 -10.85 -17.97
C ILE A 35 -16.48 -12.28 -18.32
N LEU A 36 -17.65 -12.75 -17.84
CA LEU A 36 -18.20 -14.04 -18.26
C LEU A 36 -18.32 -14.06 -19.79
N GLY A 37 -17.57 -14.94 -20.45
CA GLY A 37 -17.68 -15.22 -21.88
C GLY A 37 -16.69 -14.49 -22.81
N ALA A 38 -15.89 -13.53 -22.32
CA ALA A 38 -14.91 -12.84 -23.16
C ALA A 38 -13.51 -12.76 -22.49
N PRO A 39 -12.48 -13.46 -23.00
CA PRO A 39 -11.13 -13.33 -22.49
C PRO A 39 -10.54 -11.96 -22.86
N VAL A 40 -10.28 -11.13 -21.85
CA VAL A 40 -9.59 -9.86 -22.02
C VAL A 40 -8.09 -10.12 -21.98
N HIS A 41 -7.41 -9.77 -23.07
CA HIS A 41 -5.99 -9.93 -23.22
C HIS A 41 -5.30 -8.68 -22.68
N LEU A 42 -4.77 -8.76 -21.45
CA LEU A 42 -4.05 -7.65 -20.83
C LEU A 42 -2.55 -7.96 -20.76
N PRO A 43 -1.69 -6.97 -20.98
CA PRO A 43 -0.27 -7.15 -20.72
C PRO A 43 -0.04 -7.36 -19.22
N LEU A 44 0.90 -8.24 -18.84
CA LEU A 44 1.19 -8.50 -17.42
C LEU A 44 1.55 -7.21 -16.65
N SER A 45 2.22 -6.27 -17.32
CA SER A 45 2.55 -4.95 -16.77
C SER A 45 1.33 -4.21 -16.23
N VAL A 46 0.20 -4.26 -16.93
CA VAL A 46 -1.05 -3.62 -16.54
C VAL A 46 -1.66 -4.32 -15.33
N ILE A 47 -1.57 -5.66 -15.27
CA ILE A 47 -2.05 -6.46 -14.14
C ILE A 47 -1.24 -6.14 -12.87
N ILE A 48 0.09 -6.08 -13.00
CA ILE A 48 0.98 -5.74 -11.89
C ILE A 48 0.73 -4.30 -11.42
N ALA A 49 0.70 -3.32 -12.35
CA ALA A 49 0.43 -1.93 -12.00
C ALA A 49 -0.93 -1.75 -11.32
N GLY A 50 -1.97 -2.43 -11.84
CA GLY A 50 -3.30 -2.43 -11.26
C GLY A 50 -3.32 -3.00 -9.83
N SER A 51 -2.69 -4.16 -9.61
CA SER A 51 -2.65 -4.80 -8.29
C SER A 51 -1.84 -4.00 -7.26
N MET A 52 -0.70 -3.42 -7.65
CA MET A 52 0.09 -2.53 -6.78
C MET A 52 -0.70 -1.27 -6.41
N THR A 53 -1.40 -0.67 -7.37
CA THR A 53 -2.22 0.52 -7.14
C THR A 53 -3.37 0.21 -6.18
N LEU A 54 -4.07 -0.92 -6.39
CA LEU A 54 -5.15 -1.35 -5.50
C LEU A 54 -4.63 -1.59 -4.07
N GLY A 55 -3.49 -2.28 -3.95
CA GLY A 55 -2.84 -2.52 -2.66
C GLY A 55 -2.45 -1.22 -1.94
N ALA A 56 -1.91 -0.25 -2.66
CA ALA A 56 -1.56 1.05 -2.12
C ALA A 56 -2.80 1.82 -1.62
N ILE A 57 -3.90 1.80 -2.38
CA ILE A 57 -5.17 2.43 -1.97
C ILE A 57 -5.70 1.78 -0.69
N ILE A 58 -5.71 0.45 -0.62
CA ILE A 58 -6.17 -0.29 0.57
C ILE A 58 -5.31 0.08 1.78
N ALA A 59 -3.99 0.06 1.64
CA ALA A 59 -3.07 0.42 2.72
C ALA A 59 -3.29 1.86 3.21
N LEU A 60 -3.41 2.81 2.28
CA LEU A 60 -3.66 4.22 2.61
C LEU A 60 -5.00 4.40 3.33
N SER A 61 -6.04 3.73 2.84
CA SER A 61 -7.37 3.78 3.47
C SER A 61 -7.36 3.21 4.89
N GLY A 62 -6.62 2.11 5.12
CA GLY A 62 -6.45 1.52 6.45
C GLY A 62 -5.77 2.47 7.43
N VAL A 63 -4.70 3.14 7.00
CA VAL A 63 -4.00 4.14 7.82
C VAL A 63 -4.92 5.32 8.16
N LEU A 64 -5.68 5.84 7.20
CA LEU A 64 -6.62 6.93 7.41
C LEU A 64 -7.76 6.56 8.37
N LEU A 65 -8.30 5.33 8.25
CA LEU A 65 -9.33 4.82 9.16
C LEU A 65 -8.80 4.70 10.58
N ILE A 66 -7.63 4.10 10.77
CA ILE A 66 -7.00 3.95 12.10
C ILE A 66 -6.73 5.33 12.71
N LYS A 67 -6.22 6.28 11.92
CA LYS A 67 -5.97 7.66 12.38
C LYS A 67 -7.28 8.33 12.81
N THR A 68 -8.36 8.16 12.05
CA THR A 68 -9.67 8.74 12.36
C THR A 68 -10.26 8.14 13.65
N ILE A 69 -10.19 6.82 13.81
CA ILE A 69 -10.68 6.13 15.01
C ILE A 69 -9.88 6.57 16.24
N THR A 70 -8.55 6.64 16.13
CA THR A 70 -7.67 7.03 17.23
C THR A 70 -7.90 8.49 17.62
N ASN A 71 -8.05 9.38 16.65
CA ASN A 71 -8.32 10.80 16.92
C ASN A 71 -9.69 11.00 17.61
N ASN A 72 -10.71 10.24 17.23
CA ASN A 72 -12.01 10.27 17.91
C ASN A 72 -11.96 9.71 19.33
N LYS A 73 -11.16 8.66 19.58
CA LYS A 73 -10.96 8.13 20.94
C LYS A 73 -10.24 9.14 21.85
N ASN A 74 -9.20 9.79 21.34
CA ASN A 74 -8.45 10.79 22.10
C ASN A 74 -9.33 12.00 22.46
N LYS A 75 -10.11 12.51 21.50
CA LYS A 75 -11.07 13.59 21.77
C LYS A 75 -12.13 13.21 22.81
N LYS A 76 -12.61 11.96 22.79
CA LYS A 76 -13.56 11.48 23.82
C LYS A 76 -12.93 11.44 25.21
N GLY A 77 -11.67 10.99 25.32
CA GLY A 77 -10.95 10.94 26.58
C GLY A 77 -10.70 12.33 27.18
N GLU A 78 -10.31 13.31 26.36
CA GLU A 78 -10.14 14.70 26.81
C GLU A 78 -11.45 15.33 27.31
N ILE A 79 -12.57 15.06 26.63
CA ILE A 79 -13.88 15.58 27.04
C ILE A 79 -14.36 14.96 28.35
N GLU A 80 -14.05 13.68 28.62
CA GLU A 80 -14.40 13.06 29.90
C GLU A 80 -13.54 13.56 31.05
N GLN A 81 -12.24 13.78 30.84
CA GLN A 81 -11.36 14.35 31.87
C GLN A 81 -11.73 15.78 32.23
N ASP A 82 -12.07 16.63 31.25
CA ASP A 82 -12.50 18.02 31.51
C ASP A 82 -13.81 18.08 32.31
N LYS A 83 -14.73 17.14 32.07
CA LYS A 83 -15.97 17.03 32.86
C LYS A 83 -15.72 16.59 34.29
N ILE A 84 -14.78 15.67 34.52
CA ILE A 84 -14.45 15.20 35.88
C ILE A 84 -13.79 16.32 36.68
N GLY A 85 -12.83 17.04 36.09
CA GLY A 85 -12.15 18.16 36.76
C GLY A 85 -13.10 19.29 37.19
N ARG A 86 -14.08 19.65 36.34
CA ARG A 86 -15.08 20.66 36.70
C ARG A 86 -16.04 20.22 37.81
N ILE A 87 -16.29 18.92 37.96
CA ILE A 87 -17.14 18.40 39.03
C ILE A 87 -16.41 18.40 40.37
N GLU A 88 -15.08 18.20 40.37
CA GLU A 88 -14.25 18.35 41.57
C GLU A 88 -14.17 19.80 42.05
N GLU A 89 -14.00 20.78 41.15
CA GLU A 89 -13.99 22.22 41.51
C GLU A 89 -15.32 22.72 42.11
N LEU A 90 -16.45 22.07 41.83
CA LEU A 90 -17.77 22.44 42.36
C LEU A 90 -18.08 21.81 43.73
N LYS A 91 -17.21 20.92 44.23
CA LYS A 91 -17.38 20.27 45.53
C LYS A 91 -16.59 20.93 46.66
N ASP A 92 -15.65 21.82 46.34
CA ASP A 92 -14.91 22.67 47.28
C ASP A 92 -15.63 24.02 47.52
#